data_AF-A0A534SHK8-F1
#
_entry.id   AF-A0A534SHK8-F1
#
_cell.length_a   1.000
_cell.length_b   1.000
_cell.length_c   1.000
_cell.angle_alpha   90.00
_cell.angle_beta   90.00
_cell.angle_gamma   90.00
#
_symmetry.space_group_name_H-M   'P 1'
#
loop_
_entity.id
_entity.type
_entity.pdbx_description
1 polymer ?
#
loop_
_entity_poly.entity_id
_entity_poly.type
_entity_poly.pdbx_seq_one_letter_code
_entity_poly.pdbx_strand_id
1 'polypeptide(L)'
;MIATVLSADRENDPDVVAMLGTSIALHVSDIPFNGPLAGVRIGRVDGQWVMNPTQSQLEESDVDIFLSGSRDAIVMVEGGAQIVPEGEILEALFAGHEAIQPLIQIQEQIRREIGKPKRHVPLAHLDEAVASRVEDLALTKLKQALEIPEKLERYKRIAEVKGEVVPQALT
;
A
#
# COMPACT_ATOMS: atom_id res chain seq x y z
N MET A 1 10.52 0.19 -10.74
CA MET A 1 9.84 0.68 -11.96
C MET A 1 10.08 2.17 -12.04
N ILE A 2 10.26 2.71 -13.24
CA ILE A 2 10.41 4.16 -13.47
C ILE A 2 9.25 4.55 -14.38
N ALA A 3 8.40 5.47 -13.92
CA ALA A 3 7.35 6.05 -14.72
C ALA A 3 7.86 7.38 -15.31
N THR A 4 7.71 7.56 -16.62
CA THR A 4 8.10 8.80 -17.32
C THR A 4 6.92 9.28 -18.13
N VAL A 5 6.44 10.49 -17.85
CA VAL A 5 5.34 11.11 -18.59
C VAL A 5 5.89 11.61 -19.92
N LEU A 6 5.43 11.02 -21.02
CA LEU A 6 5.83 11.39 -22.38
C LEU A 6 4.87 12.40 -23.03
N SER A 7 3.60 12.38 -22.62
CA SER A 7 2.55 13.25 -23.11
C SER A 7 1.50 13.46 -22.02
N ALA A 8 0.87 14.63 -22.00
CA ALA A 8 -0.20 14.98 -21.07
C ALA A 8 -1.19 15.92 -21.79
N ASP A 9 -2.48 15.74 -21.51
CA ASP A 9 -3.57 16.55 -22.04
C ASP A 9 -3.80 17.85 -21.23
N ARG A 10 -3.16 17.95 -20.05
CA ARG A 10 -3.28 19.04 -19.06
C ARG A 10 -4.61 19.11 -18.31
N GLU A 11 -5.52 18.18 -18.57
CA GLU A 11 -6.83 18.11 -17.92
C GLU A 11 -6.90 16.96 -16.91
N ASN A 12 -6.21 15.85 -17.17
CA ASN A 12 -6.17 14.69 -16.30
C ASN A 12 -4.78 14.53 -15.70
N ASP A 13 -4.71 14.35 -14.38
CA ASP A 13 -3.43 14.12 -13.70
C ASP A 13 -2.80 12.79 -14.20
N PRO A 14 -1.53 12.79 -14.64
CA PRO A 14 -0.84 11.58 -15.07
C PRO A 14 -0.64 10.52 -13.97
N ASP A 15 -0.82 10.86 -12.70
CA ASP A 15 -0.58 9.98 -11.56
C ASP A 15 -1.38 8.66 -11.58
N VAL A 16 -2.68 8.71 -11.90
CA VAL A 16 -3.57 7.55 -12.03
C VAL A 16 -3.05 6.61 -13.12
N VAL A 17 -2.66 7.17 -14.26
CA VAL A 17 -2.15 6.39 -15.40
C VAL A 17 -0.76 5.84 -15.11
N ALA A 18 0.10 6.59 -14.43
CA ALA A 18 1.42 6.14 -13.99
C ALA A 18 1.31 4.97 -13.00
N MET A 19 0.34 5.04 -12.07
CA MET A 19 0.03 3.97 -11.13
C MET A 19 -0.45 2.70 -11.87
N LEU A 20 -1.43 2.85 -12.78
CA LEU A 20 -1.93 1.75 -13.58
C LEU A 20 -0.83 1.09 -14.43
N GLY A 21 -0.04 1.90 -15.15
CA GLY A 21 1.09 1.42 -15.94
C GLY A 21 2.15 0.71 -15.09
N THR A 22 2.36 1.20 -13.86
CA THR A 22 3.28 0.56 -12.92
C THR A 22 2.80 -0.83 -12.50
N SER A 23 1.51 -0.93 -12.15
CA SER A 23 0.91 -2.19 -11.78
C SER A 23 0.91 -3.18 -12.95
N ILE A 24 0.55 -2.76 -14.17
CA ILE A 24 0.59 -3.60 -15.38
C ILE A 24 1.99 -4.18 -15.58
N ALA A 25 3.02 -3.34 -15.59
CA ALA A 25 4.39 -3.77 -15.86
C ALA A 25 4.90 -4.78 -14.81
N LEU A 26 4.59 -4.58 -13.52
CA LEU A 26 4.91 -5.57 -12.48
C LEU A 26 4.10 -6.85 -12.67
N HIS A 27 2.81 -6.72 -13.03
CA HIS A 27 1.90 -7.85 -13.16
C HIS A 27 2.28 -8.77 -14.35
N VAL A 28 2.74 -8.21 -15.47
CA VAL A 28 3.24 -8.99 -16.63
C VAL A 28 4.70 -9.44 -16.49
N SER A 29 5.48 -8.85 -15.58
CA SER A 29 6.87 -9.26 -15.33
C SER A 29 6.97 -10.65 -14.66
N ASP A 30 8.18 -11.17 -14.56
CA ASP A 30 8.51 -12.37 -13.78
C ASP A 30 8.65 -12.07 -12.27
N ILE A 31 8.59 -10.82 -11.83
CA ILE A 31 8.78 -10.46 -10.42
C ILE A 31 7.59 -10.98 -9.59
N PRO A 32 7.82 -11.66 -8.44
CA PRO A 32 6.74 -12.06 -7.53
C PRO A 32 6.07 -10.82 -6.97
N PHE A 33 4.81 -10.63 -7.32
CA PHE A 33 4.02 -9.45 -7.00
C PHE A 33 2.58 -9.87 -6.79
N ASN A 34 2.05 -9.63 -5.59
CA ASN A 34 0.69 -9.96 -5.18
C ASN A 34 -0.32 -8.87 -5.59
N GLY A 35 -0.19 -8.37 -6.82
CA GLY A 35 -1.17 -7.47 -7.45
C GLY A 35 -2.15 -8.23 -8.36
N PRO A 36 -2.83 -7.54 -9.29
CA PRO A 36 -2.60 -6.15 -9.66
C PRO A 36 -3.24 -5.16 -8.68
N LEU A 37 -2.76 -3.93 -8.72
CA LEU A 37 -3.35 -2.79 -8.05
C LEU A 37 -3.91 -1.82 -9.09
N ALA A 38 -4.92 -1.05 -8.72
CA ALA A 38 -5.39 0.10 -9.49
C ALA A 38 -5.66 1.28 -8.57
N GLY A 39 -5.70 2.47 -9.14
CA GLY A 39 -5.89 3.72 -8.42
C GLY A 39 -6.95 4.59 -9.06
N VAL A 40 -7.53 5.46 -8.26
CA VAL A 40 -8.56 6.43 -8.65
C VAL A 40 -8.38 7.69 -7.82
N ARG A 41 -8.59 8.84 -8.46
CA ARG A 41 -8.72 10.12 -7.75
C ARG A 41 -10.20 10.40 -7.53
N ILE A 42 -10.56 10.86 -6.34
CA ILE A 42 -11.93 11.07 -5.91
C ILE A 42 -12.06 12.55 -5.55
N GLY A 43 -12.94 13.24 -6.28
CA GLY A 43 -13.34 14.61 -5.98
C GLY A 43 -14.81 14.69 -5.63
N ARG A 44 -15.23 15.86 -5.15
CA ARG A 44 -16.62 16.19 -4.87
C ARG A 44 -16.93 17.61 -5.34
N VAL A 45 -17.70 17.70 -6.42
CA VAL A 45 -18.09 18.96 -7.06
C VAL A 45 -19.58 19.17 -6.87
N ASP A 46 -19.99 20.34 -6.36
CA ASP A 46 -21.39 20.64 -6.04
C ASP A 46 -22.07 19.55 -5.17
N GLY A 47 -21.31 18.96 -4.24
CA GLY A 47 -21.76 17.88 -3.36
C GLY A 47 -21.91 16.51 -4.04
N GLN A 48 -21.51 16.37 -5.31
CA GLN A 48 -21.54 15.11 -6.06
C GLN A 48 -20.15 14.49 -6.19
N TRP A 49 -20.03 13.21 -5.89
CA TRP A 49 -18.78 12.46 -6.03
C TRP A 49 -18.40 12.26 -7.49
N VAL A 50 -17.15 12.57 -7.83
CA VAL A 50 -16.59 12.44 -9.17
C VAL A 50 -15.34 11.56 -9.10
N MET A 51 -15.32 10.50 -9.91
CA MET A 51 -14.15 9.63 -10.06
C MET A 51 -13.28 10.12 -11.21
N ASN A 52 -11.98 10.22 -10.95
CA ASN A 52 -10.98 10.86 -11.80
C ASN A 52 -11.45 12.24 -12.31
N PRO A 53 -11.73 13.20 -11.40
CA PRO A 53 -12.09 14.55 -11.79
C PRO A 53 -10.98 15.19 -12.62
N THR A 54 -11.36 16.06 -13.57
CA THR A 54 -10.39 16.89 -14.28
C THR A 54 -9.79 17.94 -13.35
N GLN A 55 -8.69 18.57 -13.76
CA GLN A 55 -8.08 19.68 -13.03
C GLN A 55 -9.08 20.81 -12.72
N SER A 56 -9.91 21.21 -13.70
CA SER A 56 -10.95 22.22 -13.46
C SER A 56 -12.04 21.75 -12.50
N GLN A 57 -12.36 20.46 -12.47
CA GLN A 57 -13.31 19.92 -11.48
C GLN A 57 -12.68 19.88 -10.08
N LEU A 58 -11.38 19.58 -9.97
CA LEU A 58 -10.66 19.61 -8.69
C LEU A 58 -10.55 21.02 -8.09
N GLU A 59 -10.45 22.07 -8.92
CA GLU A 59 -10.45 23.45 -8.44
C GLU A 59 -11.76 23.83 -7.73
N GLU A 60 -12.89 23.30 -8.18
CA GLU A 60 -14.21 23.47 -7.56
C GLU A 60 -14.52 22.40 -6.51
N SER A 61 -13.60 21.47 -6.28
CA SER A 61 -13.80 20.32 -5.42
C SER A 61 -13.46 20.64 -3.97
N ASP A 62 -14.35 20.25 -3.06
CA ASP A 62 -14.08 20.34 -1.62
C ASP A 62 -13.40 19.06 -1.06
N VAL A 63 -13.10 18.09 -1.93
CA VAL A 63 -12.35 16.86 -1.62
C VAL A 63 -11.33 16.57 -2.71
N ASP A 64 -10.13 16.14 -2.35
CA ASP A 64 -9.16 15.56 -3.28
C ASP A 64 -8.48 14.38 -2.60
N ILE A 65 -8.91 13.17 -2.96
CA ILE A 65 -8.42 11.93 -2.38
C ILE A 65 -7.98 10.98 -3.48
N PHE A 66 -6.73 10.57 -3.45
CA PHE A 66 -6.21 9.46 -4.24
C PHE A 66 -6.32 8.16 -3.43
N LEU A 67 -6.96 7.15 -4.02
CA LEU A 67 -7.08 5.82 -3.47
C LEU A 67 -6.38 4.82 -4.39
N SER A 68 -5.74 3.81 -3.82
CA SER A 68 -5.34 2.61 -4.55
C SER A 68 -5.71 1.33 -3.81
N GLY A 69 -6.04 0.29 -4.57
CA GLY A 69 -6.48 -0.99 -4.02
C GLY A 69 -6.20 -2.16 -4.95
N SER A 70 -6.26 -3.35 -4.34
CA SER A 70 -6.37 -4.62 -5.05
C SER A 70 -7.84 -4.95 -5.28
N ARG A 71 -8.11 -6.16 -5.78
CA ARG A 71 -9.47 -6.68 -5.93
C ARG A 71 -10.22 -6.71 -4.61
N ASP A 72 -9.52 -7.06 -3.53
CA ASP A 72 -10.14 -7.43 -2.27
C ASP A 72 -10.05 -6.32 -1.22
N ALA A 73 -9.10 -5.40 -1.36
CA ALA A 73 -8.83 -4.40 -0.33
C ALA A 73 -8.28 -3.08 -0.87
N ILE A 74 -8.63 -2.00 -0.17
CA ILE A 74 -7.95 -0.71 -0.26
C ILE A 74 -6.56 -0.87 0.39
N VAL A 75 -5.52 -0.38 -0.28
CA VAL A 75 -4.11 -0.52 0.16
C VAL A 75 -3.53 0.82 0.59
N MET A 76 -3.90 1.92 -0.08
CA MET A 76 -3.41 3.25 0.23
C MET A 76 -4.49 4.30 -0.04
N VAL A 77 -4.56 5.31 0.82
CA VAL A 77 -5.39 6.51 0.68
C VAL A 77 -4.52 7.71 1.02
N GLU A 78 -4.50 8.71 0.15
CA GLU A 78 -3.76 9.97 0.32
C GLU A 78 -4.67 11.12 -0.11
N GLY A 79 -4.73 12.21 0.65
CA GLY A 79 -5.52 13.37 0.26
C GLY A 79 -6.12 14.15 1.42
N GLY A 80 -7.05 15.04 1.08
CA GLY A 80 -7.68 15.94 2.03
C GLY A 80 -9.10 16.35 1.63
N ALA A 81 -9.82 16.91 2.60
CA ALA A 81 -11.20 17.36 2.43
C ALA A 81 -11.46 18.63 3.26
N GLN A 82 -12.30 19.52 2.76
CA GLN A 82 -12.70 20.76 3.44
C GLN A 82 -13.87 20.49 4.40
N ILE A 83 -13.58 19.91 5.56
CA ILE A 83 -14.56 19.66 6.64
C ILE A 83 -15.77 18.85 6.13
N VAL A 84 -15.49 17.67 5.62
CA VAL A 84 -16.51 16.71 5.16
C VAL A 84 -16.74 15.64 6.23
N PRO A 85 -17.98 15.20 6.49
CA PRO A 85 -18.24 14.15 7.48
C PRO A 85 -17.50 12.84 7.17
N GLU A 86 -16.95 12.19 8.19
CA GLU A 86 -16.21 10.91 8.02
C GLU A 86 -17.03 9.82 7.33
N GLY A 87 -18.33 9.74 7.60
CA GLY A 87 -19.22 8.76 6.96
C GLY A 87 -19.31 8.94 5.44
N GLU A 88 -19.38 10.19 4.98
CA GLU A 88 -19.43 10.50 3.55
C GLU A 88 -18.10 10.19 2.86
N ILE A 89 -16.97 10.47 3.51
CA ILE A 89 -15.64 10.10 3.01
C ILE A 89 -15.52 8.57 2.90
N LEU A 90 -15.99 7.83 3.91
CA LEU A 90 -15.94 6.37 3.90
C LEU A 90 -16.75 5.78 2.74
N GLU A 91 -17.95 6.30 2.48
CA GLU A 91 -18.78 5.92 1.33
C GLU A 91 -18.05 6.20 0.00
N ALA A 92 -17.40 7.36 -0.11
CA ALA A 92 -16.62 7.73 -1.29
C ALA A 92 -15.43 6.78 -1.53
N LEU A 93 -14.73 6.36 -0.46
CA LEU A 93 -13.63 5.39 -0.56
C LEU A 93 -14.11 4.03 -1.07
N PHE A 94 -15.26 3.54 -0.60
CA PHE A 94 -15.85 2.30 -1.13
C PHE A 94 -16.29 2.44 -2.58
N ALA A 95 -16.92 3.55 -2.95
CA ALA A 95 -17.27 3.84 -4.33
C ALA A 95 -16.02 3.91 -5.24
N GLY A 96 -14.93 4.50 -4.75
CA GLY A 96 -13.64 4.52 -5.43
C GLY A 96 -13.03 3.12 -5.60
N HIS A 97 -13.11 2.28 -4.56
CA HIS A 97 -12.64 0.89 -4.64
C HIS A 97 -13.44 0.05 -5.65
N GLU A 98 -14.75 0.29 -5.78
CA GLU A 98 -15.57 -0.31 -6.84
C GLU A 98 -15.19 0.23 -8.23
N ALA A 99 -14.93 1.54 -8.35
CA ALA A 99 -14.58 2.20 -9.61
C ALA A 99 -13.26 1.69 -10.21
N ILE A 100 -12.33 1.18 -9.39
CA ILE A 100 -11.06 0.62 -9.87
C ILE A 100 -11.17 -0.86 -10.32
N GLN A 101 -12.27 -1.56 -10.04
CA GLN A 101 -12.40 -2.98 -10.40
C GLN A 101 -12.26 -3.27 -11.90
N PRO A 102 -12.83 -2.46 -12.82
CA PRO A 102 -12.60 -2.63 -14.26
C PRO A 102 -11.11 -2.50 -14.64
N LEU A 103 -10.37 -1.61 -13.98
CA LEU A 103 -8.93 -1.44 -14.19
C LEU A 103 -8.13 -2.66 -13.70
N ILE A 104 -8.60 -3.36 -12.67
CA ILE A 104 -8.00 -4.62 -12.22
C ILE A 104 -8.29 -5.73 -13.22
N GLN A 105 -9.52 -5.81 -13.73
CA GLN A 105 -9.93 -6.83 -14.69
C GLN A 105 -9.14 -6.77 -16.00
N ILE A 106 -8.92 -5.57 -16.54
CA ILE A 106 -8.12 -5.43 -17.77
C ILE A 106 -6.64 -5.82 -17.55
N GLN A 107 -6.08 -5.54 -16.38
CA GLN A 107 -4.72 -5.99 -16.03
C GLN A 107 -4.59 -7.51 -16.02
N GLU A 108 -5.60 -8.20 -15.47
CA GLU A 108 -5.66 -9.67 -15.48
C GLU A 108 -5.77 -10.22 -16.91
N GLN A 109 -6.55 -9.57 -17.78
CA GLN A 109 -6.64 -9.95 -19.20
C GLN A 109 -5.29 -9.78 -19.89
N ILE A 110 -4.64 -8.62 -19.74
CA ILE A 110 -3.30 -8.35 -20.30
C ILE A 110 -2.30 -9.40 -19.82
N ARG A 111 -2.28 -9.73 -18.52
CA ARG A 111 -1.36 -10.76 -18.00
C ARG A 111 -1.63 -12.13 -18.60
N ARG A 112 -2.88 -12.51 -18.84
CA ARG A 112 -3.19 -13.80 -19.49
C ARG A 112 -2.63 -13.88 -20.90
N GLU A 113 -2.61 -12.77 -21.62
CA GLU A 113 -2.12 -12.72 -23.00
C GLU A 113 -0.60 -12.64 -23.11
N ILE A 114 0.05 -11.81 -22.30
CA ILE A 114 1.48 -11.47 -22.46
C ILE A 114 2.34 -11.64 -21.19
N GLY A 115 1.75 -12.14 -20.10
CA GLY A 115 2.42 -12.24 -18.81
C GLY A 115 3.49 -13.33 -18.78
N LYS A 116 4.64 -13.01 -18.18
CA LYS A 116 5.70 -13.99 -17.89
C LYS A 116 5.33 -14.83 -16.66
N PRO A 117 5.77 -16.10 -16.59
CA PRO A 117 5.70 -16.88 -15.36
C PRO A 117 6.43 -16.16 -14.22
N LYS A 118 5.86 -16.20 -13.01
CA LYS A 118 6.50 -15.61 -11.83
C LYS A 118 7.73 -16.43 -11.45
N ARG A 119 8.86 -15.76 -11.25
CA ARG A 119 10.11 -16.39 -10.83
C ARG A 119 9.95 -16.95 -9.42
N HIS A 120 10.50 -18.13 -9.18
CA HIS A 120 10.58 -18.68 -7.84
C HIS A 120 11.60 -17.89 -7.01
N VAL A 121 11.21 -17.47 -5.82
CA VAL A 121 12.12 -16.89 -4.82
C VAL A 121 12.03 -17.77 -3.58
N PRO A 122 13.09 -18.53 -3.23
CA PRO A 122 13.07 -19.35 -2.03
C PRO A 122 12.92 -18.43 -0.81
N LEU A 123 11.91 -18.70 0.00
CA LEU A 123 11.74 -18.00 1.27
C LEU A 123 12.79 -18.52 2.27
N ALA A 124 13.32 -17.63 3.09
CA ALA A 124 14.16 -18.05 4.21
C ALA A 124 13.28 -18.84 5.19
N HIS A 125 13.66 -20.09 5.44
CA HIS A 125 13.05 -20.88 6.51
C HIS A 125 13.77 -20.54 7.81
N LEU A 126 13.00 -20.20 8.85
CA LEU A 126 13.53 -20.04 10.19
C LEU A 126 13.79 -21.43 10.78
N ASP A 127 14.91 -21.59 11.47
CA ASP A 127 15.13 -22.75 12.32
C ASP A 127 14.18 -22.64 13.53
N GLU A 128 13.22 -23.56 13.63
CA GLU A 128 12.19 -23.53 14.67
C GLU A 128 12.77 -23.65 16.08
N ALA A 129 13.88 -24.38 16.27
CA ALA A 129 14.54 -24.49 17.57
C ALA A 129 15.21 -23.17 17.96
N VAL A 130 15.85 -22.50 17.00
CA VAL A 130 16.41 -21.15 17.21
C VAL A 130 15.29 -20.14 17.49
N ALA A 131 14.19 -20.19 16.73
CA ALA A 131 13.06 -19.29 16.90
C ALA A 131 12.43 -19.43 18.30
N SER A 132 12.15 -20.67 18.74
CA SER A 132 11.62 -20.96 20.08
C SER A 132 12.56 -20.46 21.17
N ARG A 133 13.87 -20.70 21.02
CA ARG A 133 14.85 -20.24 22.01
C ARG A 133 14.95 -18.73 22.10
N VAL A 134 14.92 -18.03 20.96
CA VAL A 134 14.87 -16.56 20.95
C VAL A 134 13.61 -16.07 21.65
N GLU A 135 12.47 -16.69 21.38
CA GLU A 135 11.20 -16.33 22.01
C GLU A 135 11.26 -16.50 23.53
N ASP A 136 11.72 -17.66 24.03
CA ASP A 136 11.84 -17.94 25.47
C ASP A 136 12.76 -16.94 26.18
N LEU A 137 13.87 -16.55 25.54
CA LEU A 137 14.86 -15.64 26.12
C LEU A 137 14.45 -14.16 26.04
N ALA A 138 13.70 -13.77 25.01
CA ALA A 138 13.43 -12.37 24.69
C ALA A 138 12.02 -11.91 25.03
N LEU A 139 11.00 -12.76 24.91
CA LEU A 139 9.59 -12.34 24.86
C LEU A 139 9.19 -11.49 26.06
N THR A 140 9.42 -11.99 27.28
CA THR A 140 9.08 -11.27 28.52
C THR A 140 9.85 -9.95 28.65
N LYS A 141 11.15 -9.96 28.32
CA LYS A 141 12.01 -8.78 28.43
C LYS A 141 11.62 -7.69 27.41
N LEU A 142 11.24 -8.10 26.19
CA LEU A 142 10.75 -7.20 25.16
C LEU A 142 9.38 -6.61 25.52
N LYS A 143 8.46 -7.42 26.09
CA LYS A 143 7.18 -6.90 26.60
C LYS A 143 7.38 -5.79 27.63
N GLN A 144 8.23 -6.04 28.63
CA GLN A 144 8.58 -5.03 29.64
C GLN A 144 9.25 -3.79 29.02
N ALA A 145 10.12 -3.97 28.03
CA ALA A 145 10.75 -2.84 27.34
C ALA A 145 9.71 -1.97 26.59
N LEU A 146 8.70 -2.60 25.98
CA LEU A 146 7.65 -1.90 25.24
C LEU A 146 6.69 -1.11 26.14
N GLU A 147 6.60 -1.46 27.42
CA GLU A 147 5.82 -0.72 28.42
C GLU A 147 6.51 0.59 28.88
N ILE A 148 7.80 0.77 28.60
CA ILE A 148 8.54 2.00 28.94
C ILE A 148 8.01 3.15 28.07
N PRO A 149 7.45 4.24 28.64
CA PRO A 149 6.91 5.37 27.87
C PRO A 149 7.99 6.13 27.10
N GLU A 150 9.14 6.37 27.71
CA GLU A 150 10.23 7.19 27.18
C GLU A 150 10.89 6.51 25.97
N LYS A 151 10.82 7.14 24.80
CA LYS A 151 11.34 6.58 23.53
C LYS A 151 12.80 6.15 23.62
N LEU A 152 13.67 6.98 24.19
CA LEU A 152 15.11 6.70 24.25
C LEU A 152 15.43 5.54 25.20
N GLU A 153 14.79 5.50 26.37
CA GLU A 153 14.98 4.41 27.34
C GLU A 153 14.39 3.09 26.83
N ARG A 154 13.22 3.13 26.18
CA ARG A 154 12.65 1.96 25.49
C ARG A 154 13.61 1.40 24.44
N TYR A 155 14.18 2.26 23.59
CA TYR A 155 15.10 1.83 22.54
C TYR A 155 16.39 1.28 23.10
N LYS A 156 16.93 1.91 24.15
CA LYS A 156 18.08 1.42 24.89
C LYS A 156 17.81 0.03 25.45
N ARG A 157 16.67 -0.16 26.12
CA ARG A 157 16.29 -1.46 26.70
C ARG A 157 16.11 -2.54 25.63
N ILE A 158 15.48 -2.23 24.50
CA ILE A 158 15.36 -3.18 23.38
C ILE A 158 16.75 -3.58 22.84
N ALA A 159 17.66 -2.62 22.70
CA ALA A 159 19.02 -2.88 22.25
C ALA A 159 19.80 -3.77 23.24
N GLU A 160 19.66 -3.52 24.53
CA GLU A 160 20.23 -4.37 25.59
C GLU A 160 19.70 -5.81 25.50
N VAL A 161 18.37 -5.99 25.41
CA VAL A 161 17.76 -7.33 25.29
C VAL A 161 18.26 -8.05 24.04
N LYS A 162 18.37 -7.35 22.91
CA LYS A 162 18.95 -7.94 21.69
C LYS A 162 20.42 -8.35 21.90
N GLY A 163 21.21 -7.51 22.55
CA GLY A 163 22.61 -7.79 22.90
C GLY A 163 22.77 -8.97 23.86
N GLU A 164 21.84 -9.16 24.79
CA GLU A 164 21.81 -10.31 25.70
C GLU A 164 21.42 -11.61 24.97
N VAL A 165 20.40 -11.57 24.11
CA VAL A 165 19.77 -12.76 23.53
C VAL A 165 20.52 -13.32 22.33
N VAL A 166 21.03 -12.46 21.43
CA VAL A 166 21.70 -12.92 20.20
C VAL A 166 22.88 -13.88 20.48
N PRO A 167 23.80 -13.59 21.43
CA PRO A 167 24.88 -14.53 21.76
C PRO A 167 24.35 -15.86 22.31
N GLN A 168 23.29 -15.82 23.11
CA GLN A 168 22.70 -16.99 23.76
C GLN A 168 21.85 -17.84 22.81
N ALA A 169 21.28 -17.25 21.77
CA ALA A 169 20.46 -17.96 20.79
C ALA A 169 21.29 -18.74 19.75
N LEU A 170 22.56 -18.36 19.58
CA LEU A 170 23.50 -18.97 18.63
C LEU A 170 24.36 -20.10 19.21
N THR A 171 24.26 -20.36 20.53
CA THR A 171 25.00 -21.43 21.22
C THR A 171 24.18 -22.70 21.29
#